data_AF-A0A533TIK9-F1
#
_entry.id   AF-A0A533TIK9-F1
#
_cell.length_a   1.000
_cell.length_b   1.000
_cell.length_c   1.000
_cell.angle_alpha   90.00
_cell.angle_beta   90.00
_cell.angle_gamma   90.00
#
_symmetry.space_group_name_H-M   'P 1'
#
loop_
_entity.id
_entity.type
_entity.pdbx_description
1 polymer ?
#
loop_
_entity_poly.entity_id
_entity_poly.type
_entity_poly.pdbx_seq_one_letter_code
_entity_poly.pdbx_strand_id
1 'polypeptide(L)'
;METVFIETTIPSYYVARRARDIVQAARQELTIEWWDNHSSRYELLSSQIVLDELARGEQKMAEKRLELLGNIPLLVISEPVIKIAEELLRDGVVPQKAADDAFHIACAGVHHVDFLLTWNCTHIANPHNRHRIERCFARYQITVPVICTPEEFIGDNYADYS
;
A
#
# COMPACT_ATOMS: atom_id res chain seq x y z
N MET A 1 -15.66 4.96 -9.46
CA MET A 1 -15.37 4.55 -8.08
C MET A 1 -13.89 4.78 -7.91
N GLU A 2 -13.45 5.38 -6.81
CA GLU A 2 -12.02 5.58 -6.56
C GLU A 2 -11.35 4.22 -6.27
N THR A 3 -10.07 4.14 -6.58
CA THR A 3 -9.26 2.92 -6.54
C THR A 3 -8.25 2.97 -5.39
N VAL A 4 -8.06 1.84 -4.71
CA VAL A 4 -7.12 1.74 -3.58
C VAL A 4 -6.18 0.56 -3.79
N PHE A 5 -4.89 0.84 -3.88
CA PHE A 5 -3.84 -0.18 -3.93
C PHE A 5 -3.56 -0.67 -2.51
N ILE A 6 -3.73 -1.97 -2.32
CA ILE A 6 -3.47 -2.68 -1.07
C ILE A 6 -2.09 -3.32 -1.14
N GLU A 7 -1.14 -2.74 -0.40
CA GLU A 7 0.19 -3.34 -0.20
C GLU A 7 0.25 -4.22 1.06
N THR A 8 1.32 -5.00 1.16
CA THR A 8 1.58 -6.08 2.12
C THR A 8 1.27 -5.77 3.59
N THR A 9 1.47 -4.54 4.08
CA THR A 9 1.22 -4.25 5.51
C THR A 9 -0.25 -4.31 5.88
N ILE A 10 -1.18 -3.93 4.99
CA ILE A 10 -2.62 -3.87 5.26
C ILE A 10 -3.19 -5.26 5.61
N PRO A 11 -3.12 -6.28 4.75
CA PRO A 11 -3.57 -7.63 5.10
C PRO A 11 -2.78 -8.20 6.28
N SER A 12 -1.50 -7.82 6.45
CA SER A 12 -0.70 -8.27 7.58
C SER A 12 -1.21 -7.75 8.92
N TYR A 13 -1.58 -6.47 9.01
CA TYR A 13 -2.20 -5.91 10.22
C TYR A 13 -3.61 -6.46 10.44
N TYR A 14 -4.40 -6.62 9.38
CA TYR A 14 -5.78 -7.10 9.48
C TYR A 14 -5.88 -8.50 10.10
N VAL A 15 -5.08 -9.47 9.63
CA VAL A 15 -5.18 -10.85 10.11
C VAL A 15 -4.32 -11.14 11.35
N ALA A 16 -3.45 -10.20 11.74
CA ALA A 16 -2.47 -10.42 12.79
C ALA A 16 -3.16 -10.73 14.12
N ARG A 17 -2.48 -11.54 14.94
CA ARG A 17 -2.89 -11.77 16.33
C ARG A 17 -2.86 -10.42 17.06
N ARG A 18 -3.82 -10.20 17.95
CA ARG A 18 -3.90 -8.98 18.77
C ARG A 18 -2.55 -8.63 19.39
N ALA A 19 -2.02 -7.46 19.03
CA ALA A 19 -0.74 -7.00 19.51
C ALA A 19 -0.83 -6.60 21.00
N ARG A 20 0.27 -6.81 21.72
CA ARG A 20 0.43 -6.30 23.11
C ARG A 20 0.93 -4.87 23.14
N ASP A 21 1.70 -4.49 22.11
CA ASP A 21 2.15 -3.12 21.92
C ASP A 21 0.97 -2.24 21.52
N ILE A 22 0.79 -1.12 22.22
CA ILE A 22 -0.39 -0.25 22.07
C ILE A 22 -0.44 0.37 20.68
N VAL A 23 0.70 0.77 20.12
CA VAL A 23 0.76 1.39 18.80
C VAL A 23 0.42 0.37 17.71
N GLN A 24 0.98 -0.84 17.80
CA GLN A 24 0.61 -1.91 16.86
C GLN A 24 -0.86 -2.32 17.00
N ALA A 25 -1.39 -2.39 18.23
CA ALA A 25 -2.79 -2.70 18.45
C ALA A 25 -3.71 -1.65 17.82
N ALA A 26 -3.40 -0.36 17.99
CA ALA A 26 -4.14 0.72 17.34
C ALA A 26 -4.13 0.61 15.81
N ARG A 27 -2.97 0.30 15.20
CA ARG A 27 -2.87 0.08 13.75
C ARG A 27 -3.71 -1.11 13.28
N GLN A 28 -3.76 -2.19 14.06
CA GLN A 28 -4.63 -3.34 13.77
C GLN A 28 -6.09 -2.91 13.77
N GLU A 29 -6.55 -2.23 14.82
CA GLU A 29 -7.94 -1.76 14.94
C GLU A 29 -8.32 -0.81 13.81
N LEU A 30 -7.46 0.17 13.48
CA LEU A 30 -7.72 1.10 12.36
C LEU A 30 -7.73 0.39 11.00
N THR A 31 -6.92 -0.64 10.83
CA THR A 31 -6.93 -1.46 9.60
C THR A 31 -8.23 -2.25 9.49
N ILE A 32 -8.70 -2.85 10.59
CA ILE A 32 -9.96 -3.59 10.65
C ILE A 32 -11.14 -2.65 10.39
N GLU A 33 -11.16 -1.48 11.05
CA GLU A 33 -12.20 -0.46 10.85
C GLU A 33 -12.26 0.02 9.39
N TRP A 34 -11.12 0.32 8.78
CA TRP A 34 -11.08 0.70 7.38
C TRP A 34 -11.57 -0.44 6.47
N TRP A 35 -11.07 -1.65 6.70
CA TRP A 35 -11.39 -2.80 5.86
C TRP A 35 -12.88 -3.18 5.94
N ASP A 36 -13.43 -3.30 7.14
CA ASP A 36 -14.79 -3.80 7.34
C ASP A 36 -15.86 -2.75 7.03
N ASN A 37 -15.59 -1.47 7.34
CA ASN A 37 -16.61 -0.41 7.26
C ASN A 37 -16.44 0.56 6.09
N HIS A 38 -15.25 0.64 5.47
CA HIS A 38 -14.94 1.66 4.47
C HIS A 38 -14.52 1.09 3.11
N SER A 39 -13.81 -0.04 3.08
CA SER A 39 -13.21 -0.58 1.84
C SER A 39 -14.22 -0.87 0.72
N SER A 40 -15.46 -1.24 1.07
CA SER A 40 -16.53 -1.55 0.11
C SER A 40 -16.97 -0.38 -0.79
N ARG A 41 -16.55 0.85 -0.46
CA ARG A 41 -16.81 2.06 -1.26
C ARG A 41 -15.80 2.25 -2.40
N TYR A 42 -14.75 1.43 -2.43
CA TYR A 42 -13.61 1.57 -3.33
C TYR A 42 -13.41 0.32 -4.18
N GLU A 43 -12.75 0.49 -5.32
CA GLU A 43 -12.20 -0.63 -6.08
C GLU A 43 -10.82 -0.98 -5.52
N LEU A 44 -10.74 -2.12 -4.84
CA LEU A 44 -9.49 -2.59 -4.26
C LEU A 44 -8.64 -3.26 -5.35
N LEU A 45 -7.36 -2.92 -5.39
CA LEU A 45 -6.39 -3.42 -6.34
C LEU A 45 -5.14 -3.88 -5.60
N SER A 46 -4.42 -4.86 -6.14
CA SER A 46 -3.12 -5.26 -5.61
C SER A 46 -2.20 -5.73 -6.73
N SER A 47 -1.11 -6.44 -6.43
CA SER A 47 -0.18 -6.97 -7.44
C SER A 47 0.37 -8.33 -7.04
N GLN A 48 0.95 -9.05 -8.01
CA GLN A 48 1.60 -10.34 -7.73
C GLN A 48 2.76 -10.21 -6.72
N ILE A 49 3.47 -9.08 -6.70
CA ILE A 49 4.56 -8.82 -5.74
C ILE A 49 4.05 -8.84 -4.29
N VAL A 50 2.89 -8.23 -4.06
CA VAL A 50 2.23 -8.24 -2.73
C VAL A 50 1.88 -9.68 -2.33
N LEU A 51 1.32 -10.48 -3.24
CA LEU A 51 1.01 -11.89 -2.94
C LEU A 51 2.27 -12.69 -2.61
N ASP A 52 3.34 -12.51 -3.38
CA ASP A 52 4.62 -13.18 -3.19
C ASP A 52 5.26 -12.82 -1.84
N GLU A 53 5.10 -11.57 -1.37
CA GLU A 53 5.52 -11.16 -0.04
C GLU A 53 4.65 -11.76 1.07
N LEU A 54 3.33 -11.75 0.91
CA LEU A 54 2.39 -12.29 1.90
C LEU A 54 2.50 -13.81 2.05
N ALA A 55 2.94 -14.50 0.99
CA ALA A 55 3.24 -15.92 1.02
C ALA A 55 4.45 -16.26 1.91
N ARG A 56 5.33 -15.29 2.21
CA ARG A 56 6.51 -15.51 3.06
C ARG A 56 6.13 -15.55 4.55
N GLY A 57 6.83 -16.39 5.30
CA GLY A 57 6.73 -16.47 6.77
C GLY A 57 5.90 -17.65 7.27
N GLU A 58 5.19 -17.46 8.40
CA GLU A 58 4.38 -18.50 9.04
C GLU A 58 3.21 -18.91 8.13
N GLN A 59 3.17 -20.18 7.70
CA GLN A 59 2.21 -20.69 6.72
C GLN A 59 0.75 -20.33 7.05
N LYS A 60 0.31 -20.53 8.29
CA LYS A 60 -1.07 -20.22 8.70
C LYS A 60 -1.42 -18.73 8.58
N MET A 61 -0.43 -17.85 8.75
CA MET A 61 -0.62 -16.40 8.59
C MET A 61 -0.58 -16.01 7.12
N ALA A 62 0.28 -16.65 6.33
CA ALA A 62 0.31 -16.48 4.87
C ALA A 62 -1.04 -16.85 4.24
N GLU A 63 -1.60 -18.02 4.58
CA GLU A 63 -2.90 -18.48 4.09
C GLU A 63 -4.01 -17.46 4.36
N LYS A 64 -4.11 -16.93 5.59
CA LYS A 64 -5.10 -15.91 5.95
C LYS A 64 -4.95 -14.61 5.17
N ARG A 65 -3.71 -14.15 4.96
CA ARG A 65 -3.42 -12.92 4.21
C ARG A 65 -3.81 -13.06 2.74
N LEU A 66 -3.50 -14.22 2.15
CA LEU A 66 -3.83 -14.52 0.76
C LEU A 66 -5.34 -14.72 0.57
N GLU A 67 -6.03 -15.36 1.52
CA GLU A 67 -7.50 -15.50 1.51
C GLU A 67 -8.19 -14.13 1.51
N LEU A 68 -7.69 -13.18 2.32
CA LEU A 68 -8.22 -11.82 2.36
C LEU A 68 -8.13 -11.09 1.00
N LEU A 69 -7.05 -11.34 0.24
CA LEU A 69 -6.86 -10.76 -1.09
C LEU A 69 -7.42 -11.61 -2.23
N GLY A 70 -8.03 -12.77 -1.94
CA GLY A 70 -8.34 -13.80 -2.95
C GLY A 70 -9.25 -13.34 -4.10
N ASN A 71 -10.06 -12.30 -3.90
CA ASN A 71 -10.97 -11.75 -4.91
C ASN A 71 -10.56 -10.36 -5.43
N ILE A 72 -9.38 -9.87 -5.03
CA ILE A 72 -8.90 -8.55 -5.42
C ILE A 72 -8.16 -8.64 -6.77
N PRO A 73 -8.52 -7.83 -7.78
CA PRO A 73 -7.81 -7.77 -9.05
C PRO A 73 -6.31 -7.43 -8.87
N LEU A 74 -5.48 -8.12 -9.65
CA LEU A 74 -4.03 -7.91 -9.64
C LEU A 74 -3.61 -7.07 -10.85
N LEU A 75 -2.92 -5.97 -10.55
CA LEU A 75 -2.30 -5.10 -11.53
C LEU A 75 -1.04 -5.76 -12.12
N VAL A 76 -0.87 -5.58 -13.42
CA VAL A 76 0.25 -6.15 -14.17
C VAL A 76 1.54 -5.40 -13.86
N ILE A 77 2.62 -6.14 -13.58
CA ILE A 77 3.97 -5.58 -13.49
C ILE A 77 4.52 -5.40 -14.91
N SER A 78 4.26 -4.24 -15.50
CA SER A 78 4.65 -3.88 -16.86
C SER A 78 6.06 -3.28 -16.92
N GLU A 79 6.61 -3.11 -18.12
CA GLU A 79 7.92 -2.48 -18.31
C GLU A 79 8.00 -1.06 -17.70
N PRO A 80 6.98 -0.18 -17.82
CA PRO A 80 6.97 1.10 -17.10
C PRO A 80 7.06 0.96 -15.57
N VAL A 81 6.40 -0.04 -14.98
CA VAL A 81 6.48 -0.30 -13.53
C VAL A 81 7.91 -0.63 -13.14
N ILE A 82 8.55 -1.54 -13.87
CA ILE A 82 9.94 -1.96 -13.61
C ILE A 82 10.88 -0.75 -13.73
N LYS A 83 10.75 0.05 -14.79
CA LYS A 83 11.60 1.23 -15.01
C LYS A 83 11.50 2.24 -13.88
N ILE A 84 10.28 2.57 -13.44
CA ILE A 84 10.07 3.55 -12.36
C ILE A 84 10.56 2.99 -11.02
N ALA A 85 10.31 1.72 -10.72
CA ALA A 85 10.80 1.08 -9.50
C ALA A 85 12.34 1.10 -9.44
N GLU A 86 13.02 0.73 -10.53
CA GLU A 86 14.48 0.79 -10.63
C GLU A 86 15.01 2.21 -10.48
N GLU A 87 14.30 3.21 -10.99
CA GLU A 87 14.69 4.62 -10.84
C GLU A 87 14.54 5.12 -9.40
N LEU A 88 13.45 4.77 -8.71
CA LEU A 88 13.26 5.07 -7.29
C LEU A 88 14.40 4.47 -6.44
N LEU A 89 14.85 3.26 -6.78
CA LEU A 89 15.96 2.58 -6.11
C LEU A 89 17.33 3.22 -6.45
N ARG A 90 17.55 3.57 -7.72
CA ARG A 90 18.79 4.20 -8.21
C ARG A 90 18.98 5.60 -7.61
N ASP A 91 17.92 6.40 -7.54
CA ASP A 91 17.92 7.75 -6.97
C ASP A 91 17.91 7.72 -5.42
N GLY A 92 17.91 6.53 -4.82
CA GLY A 92 17.91 6.31 -3.37
C GLY A 92 16.65 6.85 -2.68
N VAL A 93 15.54 6.96 -3.41
CA VAL A 93 14.23 7.35 -2.85
C VAL A 93 13.73 6.23 -1.95
N VAL A 94 13.85 5.00 -2.45
CA VAL A 94 13.66 3.77 -1.69
C VAL A 94 15.02 3.08 -1.56
N PRO A 95 15.38 2.55 -0.37
CA PRO A 95 16.63 1.80 -0.21
C PRO A 95 16.65 0.53 -1.07
N GLN A 96 17.82 0.15 -1.59
CA GLN A 96 18.00 -1.08 -2.40
C GLN A 96 17.48 -2.36 -1.71
N LYS A 97 17.61 -2.43 -0.38
CA LYS A 97 17.10 -3.54 0.43
C LYS A 97 15.56 -3.62 0.53
N ALA A 98 14.87 -2.60 0.07
CA ALA A 98 13.42 -2.43 0.11
C ALA A 98 12.86 -2.35 -1.33
N ALA A 99 13.38 -3.19 -2.23
CA ALA A 99 12.97 -3.19 -3.64
C ALA A 99 11.46 -3.38 -3.81
N ASP A 100 10.85 -4.29 -3.05
CA ASP A 100 9.40 -4.56 -3.08
C ASP A 100 8.58 -3.28 -2.80
N ASP A 101 9.03 -2.41 -1.87
CA ASP A 101 8.39 -1.11 -1.59
C ASP A 101 8.42 -0.15 -2.80
N ALA A 102 9.52 -0.14 -3.57
CA ALA A 102 9.61 0.66 -4.79
C ALA A 102 8.65 0.16 -5.87
N PHE A 103 8.46 -1.15 -5.96
CA PHE A 103 7.50 -1.76 -6.88
C PHE A 103 6.06 -1.46 -6.50
N HIS A 104 5.70 -1.43 -5.21
CA HIS A 104 4.35 -1.01 -4.79
C HIS A 104 4.03 0.41 -5.25
N ILE A 105 4.95 1.35 -5.00
CA ILE A 105 4.80 2.75 -5.41
C ILE A 105 4.68 2.85 -6.94
N ALA A 106 5.60 2.21 -7.67
CA ALA A 106 5.62 2.20 -9.13
C ALA A 106 4.36 1.59 -9.74
N CYS A 107 3.89 0.46 -9.22
CA CYS A 107 2.70 -0.23 -9.71
C CYS A 107 1.46 0.64 -9.52
N ALA A 108 1.25 1.17 -8.31
CA ALA A 108 0.11 2.03 -8.02
C ALA A 108 0.09 3.29 -8.91
N GLY A 109 1.24 3.95 -9.09
CA GLY A 109 1.28 5.15 -9.94
C GLY A 109 1.14 4.89 -11.43
N VAL A 110 1.79 3.85 -11.99
CA VAL A 110 1.68 3.53 -13.44
C VAL A 110 0.25 3.16 -13.83
N HIS A 111 -0.48 2.50 -12.94
CA HIS A 111 -1.88 2.14 -13.16
C HIS A 111 -2.85 3.24 -12.73
N HIS A 112 -2.36 4.44 -12.40
CA HIS A 112 -3.16 5.60 -12.02
C HIS A 112 -4.14 5.32 -10.87
N VAL A 113 -3.71 4.54 -9.89
CA VAL A 113 -4.50 4.29 -8.69
C VAL A 113 -4.64 5.58 -7.90
N ASP A 114 -5.83 5.84 -7.36
CA ASP A 114 -6.13 7.07 -6.62
C ASP A 114 -5.37 7.09 -5.27
N PHE A 115 -5.40 5.95 -4.55
CA PHE A 115 -4.80 5.82 -3.23
C PHE A 115 -3.85 4.61 -3.11
N LEU A 116 -2.72 4.78 -2.43
CA LEU A 116 -1.84 3.71 -1.97
C LEU A 116 -1.92 3.63 -0.45
N LEU A 117 -2.61 2.61 0.06
CA LEU A 117 -2.86 2.45 1.48
C LEU A 117 -1.73 1.66 2.15
N THR A 118 -1.08 2.23 3.15
CA THR A 118 0.11 1.60 3.77
C THR A 118 0.33 1.99 5.23
N TRP A 119 0.93 1.07 6.01
CA TRP A 119 1.57 1.36 7.30
C TRP A 119 3.10 1.46 7.23
N ASN A 120 3.71 1.33 6.04
CA ASN A 120 5.14 1.49 5.86
C ASN A 120 5.50 2.99 5.78
N CYS A 121 5.51 3.65 6.95
CA CYS A 121 5.91 5.05 7.09
C CYS A 121 7.44 5.27 6.98
N THR A 122 8.22 4.20 6.78
CA THR A 122 9.69 4.29 6.65
C THR A 122 10.10 4.53 5.21
N HIS A 123 9.53 3.76 4.28
CA HIS A 123 9.93 3.78 2.87
C HIS A 123 8.83 4.29 1.93
N ILE A 124 7.55 4.04 2.24
CA ILE A 124 6.41 4.38 1.37
C ILE A 124 5.76 5.69 1.84
N ALA A 125 5.07 5.68 2.99
CA ALA A 125 4.41 6.86 3.58
C ALA A 125 5.39 7.74 4.38
N ASN A 126 6.59 7.99 3.83
CA ASN A 126 7.58 8.86 4.44
C ASN A 126 7.49 10.27 3.82
N PRO A 127 7.15 11.32 4.59
CA PRO A 127 6.99 12.68 4.04
C PRO A 127 8.28 13.24 3.43
N HIS A 128 9.46 12.82 3.91
CA HIS A 128 10.75 13.21 3.33
C HIS A 128 10.97 12.63 1.92
N ASN A 129 10.30 11.53 1.59
CA ASN A 129 10.37 10.90 0.27
C ASN A 129 9.28 11.38 -0.68
N ARG A 130 8.16 11.95 -0.18
CA ARG A 130 7.00 12.39 -0.99
C ARG A 130 7.41 13.17 -2.24
N HIS A 131 8.11 14.30 -2.08
CA HIS A 131 8.54 15.13 -3.22
C HIS A 131 9.55 14.44 -4.14
N ARG A 132 10.32 13.49 -3.62
CA ARG A 132 11.29 12.72 -4.42
C ARG A 132 10.57 11.67 -5.29
N ILE A 133 9.55 11.03 -4.73
CA ILE A 133 8.64 10.14 -5.47
C ILE A 133 7.93 10.95 -6.56
N GLU A 134 7.28 12.05 -6.20
CA GLU A 134 6.58 12.95 -7.15
C GLU A 134 7.48 13.38 -8.31
N ARG A 135 8.73 13.80 -8.00
CA ARG A 135 9.70 14.18 -9.04
C ARG A 135 10.10 13.01 -9.95
N CYS A 136 10.19 11.79 -9.43
CA CYS A 136 10.49 10.61 -10.24
C CYS A 136 9.36 10.37 -11.24
N PHE A 137 8.10 10.36 -10.78
CA PHE A 137 6.94 10.12 -11.63
C PHE A 137 6.67 11.25 -12.63
N ALA A 138 6.97 12.50 -12.27
CA ALA A 138 6.84 13.65 -13.16
C ALA A 138 7.66 13.52 -14.45
N ARG A 139 8.80 12.80 -14.41
CA ARG A 139 9.62 12.49 -15.62
C ARG A 139 8.86 11.65 -16.64
N TYR A 140 7.84 10.94 -16.19
CA TYR A 140 6.97 10.07 -16.98
C TYR A 140 5.57 10.67 -17.21
N GLN A 141 5.33 11.92 -16.77
CA GLN A 141 4.01 12.57 -16.83
C GLN A 141 2.91 11.80 -16.08
N ILE A 142 3.29 11.07 -15.03
CA ILE A 142 2.38 10.29 -14.20
C ILE A 142 2.16 11.02 -12.87
N THR A 143 0.91 11.08 -12.43
CA THR A 143 0.55 11.54 -11.09
C THR A 143 0.73 10.40 -10.09
N VAL A 144 1.37 10.69 -8.96
CA VAL A 144 1.55 9.71 -7.88
C VAL A 144 0.23 9.55 -7.11
N PRO A 145 -0.16 8.33 -6.69
CA PRO A 145 -1.29 8.14 -5.78
C PRO A 145 -1.16 8.99 -4.52
N VAL A 146 -2.29 9.28 -3.89
CA VAL A 146 -2.29 9.73 -2.50
C VAL A 146 -1.81 8.55 -1.65
N ILE A 147 -0.66 8.72 -0.99
CA ILE A 147 -0.07 7.68 -0.14
C ILE A 147 -0.50 8.02 1.27
N CYS A 148 -1.26 7.12 1.90
CA CYS A 148 -1.87 7.39 3.19
C CYS A 148 -1.97 6.11 4.02
N THR A 149 -2.07 6.31 5.33
CA THR A 149 -2.40 5.27 6.30
C THR A 149 -3.92 5.09 6.41
N PRO A 150 -4.41 3.95 6.93
CA PRO A 150 -5.82 3.79 7.29
C PRO A 150 -6.34 4.89 8.22
N GLU A 151 -5.51 5.41 9.13
CA GLU A 151 -5.86 6.52 10.01
C GLU A 151 -6.21 7.79 9.23
N GLU A 152 -5.33 8.22 8.33
CA GLU A 152 -5.53 9.38 7.47
C GLU A 152 -6.75 9.19 6.55
N PHE A 153 -6.90 7.97 6.01
CA PHE A 153 -8.00 7.63 5.10
C PHE A 153 -9.38 7.71 5.78
N ILE A 154 -9.51 7.22 7.01
CA ILE A 154 -10.76 7.33 7.78
C ILE A 154 -10.98 8.78 8.23
N GLY A 155 -9.90 9.49 8.62
CA GLY A 155 -9.90 10.87 9.10
C GLY A 155 -10.61 11.86 8.17
N ASP A 156 -10.51 11.65 6.85
CA ASP A 156 -11.17 12.48 5.83
C ASP A 156 -12.71 12.34 5.83
N ASN A 157 -13.28 11.25 6.38
CA ASN A 157 -14.74 11.05 6.46
C ASN A 157 -15.41 11.71 7.67
N TYR A 158 -14.66 12.28 8.62
CA TYR A 158 -15.25 12.98 9.77
C TYR A 158 -15.73 14.42 9.42
N ALA A 159 -15.42 14.92 8.22
CA ALA A 159 -15.89 16.22 7.75
C ALA A 159 -17.39 16.25 7.39
N ASP A 160 -18.03 15.08 7.23
CA ASP A 160 -19.46 14.98 6.89
C ASP A 160 -20.40 14.97 8.12
N TYR A 161 -19.86 15.14 9.33
CA TYR A 161 -20.62 15.20 10.60
C TYR A 161 -20.66 16.60 11.25
N SER A 162 -20.23 17.64 10.53
CA SER A 162 -20.30 19.04 11.00
C SER A 162 -21.35 19.87 10.29
#